data_AF-A0A2I1HH48-F1
#
_entry.id   AF-A0A2I1HH48-F1
#
_cell.length_a   1.000
_cell.length_b   1.000
_cell.length_c   1.000
_cell.angle_alpha   90.00
_cell.angle_beta   90.00
_cell.angle_gamma   90.00
#
_symmetry.space_group_name_H-M   'P 1'
#
loop_
_entity.id
_entity.type
_entity.pdbx_description
1 polymer ?
#
loop_
_entity_poly.entity_id
_entity_poly.type
_entity_poly.pdbx_seq_one_letter_code
_entity_poly.pdbx_strand_id
1 'polypeptide(L)'
;MQGQPPVHNLQQQHFHYQQKHQQQKQQHHQQQKHQQQLQQQKQFQQKQFQQKQFQQKQFQQKQIQQKQLVQQQQPQQPQLQLQLQLQQPQPPQQPQLQQQQQQQQPEPKRLTQEERRKIEERLKYATYEERREYYIREYADFIYYSPRYYDDISEYRHVTLPKEIAQFLPPNKLLSEDEWRSYGVIQSQGWEHYLIHSPEPHILLFKREKDYQLKYPVPNQNQNPNENPNENPQ
;
A
#
# COMPACT_ATOMS: atom_id res chain seq x y z
N MET A 1 74.31 -31.33 21.33
CA MET A 1 73.44 -32.00 20.34
C MET A 1 72.44 -30.96 19.84
N GLN A 2 72.70 -30.37 18.67
CA GLN A 2 71.81 -29.37 18.06
C GLN A 2 70.56 -30.09 17.54
N GLY A 3 69.41 -29.85 18.16
CA GLY A 3 68.13 -30.38 17.68
C GLY A 3 67.58 -29.47 16.59
N GLN A 4 67.61 -29.93 15.33
CA GLN A 4 66.89 -29.28 14.25
C GLN A 4 65.38 -29.36 14.51
N PRO A 5 64.61 -28.29 14.26
CA PRO A 5 63.16 -28.33 14.44
C PRO A 5 62.52 -29.27 13.41
N PRO A 6 61.44 -29.99 13.78
CA PRO A 6 60.85 -31.02 12.93
C PRO A 6 60.14 -30.40 11.73
N VAL A 7 60.69 -30.65 10.54
CA VAL A 7 60.22 -30.18 9.22
C VAL A 7 58.75 -30.57 8.93
N HIS A 8 58.22 -31.56 9.65
CA HIS A 8 56.90 -32.14 9.43
C HIS A 8 55.71 -31.25 9.84
N ASN A 9 55.90 -30.26 10.73
CA ASN A 9 54.81 -29.36 11.18
C ASN A 9 54.53 -28.23 10.16
N LEU A 10 55.58 -27.72 9.51
CA LEU A 10 55.44 -26.61 8.55
C LEU A 10 54.66 -27.01 7.30
N GLN A 11 54.76 -28.27 6.84
CA GLN A 11 54.08 -28.72 5.63
C GLN A 11 52.56 -28.83 5.82
N GLN A 12 52.11 -29.28 7.00
CA GLN A 12 50.68 -29.31 7.34
C GLN A 12 50.13 -27.89 7.51
N GLN A 13 50.88 -26.99 8.15
CA GLN A 13 50.50 -25.58 8.26
C GLN A 13 50.40 -24.90 6.89
N HIS A 14 51.35 -25.18 5.99
CA HIS A 14 51.32 -24.66 4.63
C HIS A 14 50.11 -25.17 3.85
N PHE A 15 49.78 -26.47 3.96
CA PHE A 15 48.60 -27.04 3.34
C PHE A 15 47.30 -26.42 3.88
N HIS A 16 47.18 -26.24 5.20
CA HIS A 16 46.02 -25.60 5.81
C HIS A 16 45.88 -24.13 5.39
N TYR A 17 46.99 -23.39 5.32
CA TYR A 17 47.01 -22.02 4.82
C TYR A 17 46.55 -21.94 3.35
N GLN A 18 47.04 -22.85 2.51
CA GLN A 18 46.66 -22.93 1.10
C GLN A 18 45.17 -23.25 0.93
N GLN A 19 44.63 -24.19 1.71
CA GLN A 19 43.20 -24.52 1.73
C GLN A 19 42.35 -23.33 2.16
N LYS A 20 42.73 -22.64 3.24
CA LYS A 20 42.02 -21.45 3.72
C LYS A 20 42.02 -20.34 2.68
N HIS A 21 43.16 -20.10 2.01
CA HIS A 21 43.24 -19.12 0.94
C HIS A 21 42.41 -19.51 -0.29
N GLN A 22 42.38 -20.79 -0.65
CA GLN A 22 41.56 -21.30 -1.74
C GLN A 22 40.07 -21.14 -1.43
N GLN A 23 39.65 -21.45 -0.21
CA GLN A 23 38.27 -21.27 0.26
C GLN A 23 37.87 -19.79 0.26
N GLN A 24 38.76 -18.90 0.71
CA GLN A 24 38.53 -17.45 0.69
C GLN A 24 38.38 -16.90 -0.73
N LYS A 25 39.20 -17.38 -1.69
CA LYS A 25 39.05 -17.04 -3.11
C LYS A 25 37.72 -17.52 -3.68
N GLN A 26 37.27 -18.72 -3.32
CA GLN A 26 35.98 -19.24 -3.76
C GLN A 26 34.81 -18.42 -3.19
N GLN A 27 34.85 -18.06 -1.91
CA GLN A 27 33.84 -17.20 -1.29
C GLN A 27 33.78 -15.82 -1.95
N HIS A 28 34.93 -15.20 -2.20
CA HIS A 28 34.98 -13.90 -2.88
C HIS A 28 34.40 -13.99 -4.30
N HIS A 29 34.72 -15.05 -5.04
CA HIS A 29 34.17 -15.28 -6.38
C HIS A 29 32.65 -15.50 -6.37
N GLN A 30 32.13 -16.26 -5.40
CA GLN A 30 30.68 -16.44 -5.22
C GLN A 30 29.99 -15.10 -4.89
N GLN A 31 30.60 -14.30 -4.02
CA GLN A 31 30.08 -12.98 -3.66
C GLN A 31 30.04 -12.03 -4.88
N GLN A 32 31.08 -12.03 -5.71
CA GLN A 32 31.10 -11.27 -6.97
C GLN A 32 29.99 -11.71 -7.93
N LYS A 33 29.78 -13.03 -8.11
CA LYS A 33 28.70 -13.55 -8.95
C LYS A 33 27.33 -13.12 -8.44
N HIS A 34 27.10 -13.20 -7.13
CA HIS A 34 25.85 -12.77 -6.53
C HIS A 34 25.60 -11.27 -6.73
N GLN A 35 26.63 -10.44 -6.54
CA GLN A 35 26.52 -8.99 -6.75
C GLN A 35 26.23 -8.65 -8.21
N GLN A 36 26.86 -9.36 -9.16
CA GLN A 36 26.59 -9.20 -10.59
C GLN A 36 25.14 -9.60 -10.94
N GLN A 37 24.63 -10.68 -10.34
CA GLN A 37 23.24 -11.11 -10.53
C GLN A 37 22.25 -10.05 -10.02
N LEU A 38 22.50 -9.48 -8.84
CA LEU A 38 21.67 -8.39 -8.30
C LEU A 38 21.69 -7.15 -9.22
N GLN A 39 22.85 -6.82 -9.80
CA GLN A 39 22.97 -5.70 -10.72
C GLN A 39 22.17 -5.94 -12.01
N GLN A 40 22.23 -7.16 -12.56
CA GLN A 40 21.43 -7.55 -13.74
C GLN A 40 19.93 -7.50 -13.44
N GLN A 41 19.51 -7.97 -12.25
CA GLN A 41 18.11 -7.92 -11.84
C GLN A 41 17.61 -6.48 -11.73
N LYS A 42 18.41 -5.57 -11.14
CA LYS A 42 18.08 -4.14 -11.09
C LYS A 42 17.95 -3.51 -12.48
N GLN A 43 18.87 -3.82 -13.40
CA GLN A 43 18.80 -3.34 -14.78
C GLN A 43 17.55 -3.87 -15.50
N PHE A 44 17.20 -5.13 -15.29
CA PHE A 44 15.98 -5.71 -15.87
C PHE A 44 14.72 -5.00 -15.36
N GLN A 45 14.61 -4.80 -14.04
CA GLN A 45 13.49 -4.06 -13.44
C GLN A 45 13.41 -2.62 -13.98
N GLN A 46 14.55 -1.95 -14.14
CA GLN A 46 14.59 -0.60 -14.70
C GLN A 46 14.12 -0.56 -16.16
N LYS A 47 14.52 -1.54 -16.98
CA LYS A 47 14.02 -1.67 -18.37
C LYS A 47 12.52 -1.90 -18.41
N GLN A 48 11.99 -2.76 -17.54
CA GLN A 48 10.55 -3.01 -17.44
C GLN A 48 9.78 -1.74 -17.06
N PHE A 49 10.30 -0.97 -16.09
CA PHE A 49 9.72 0.31 -15.70
C PHE A 49 9.69 1.30 -16.87
N GLN A 50 10.82 1.47 -17.58
CA GLN A 50 10.90 2.35 -18.75
C GLN A 50 9.94 1.92 -19.88
N GLN A 51 9.81 0.62 -20.12
CA GLN A 51 8.87 0.09 -21.10
C GLN A 51 7.42 0.40 -20.74
N LYS A 52 7.05 0.27 -19.46
CA LYS A 52 5.72 0.62 -18.96
C LYS A 52 5.44 2.12 -19.14
N GLN A 53 6.40 2.99 -18.83
CA GLN A 53 6.29 4.44 -19.04
C GLN A 53 6.09 4.78 -20.53
N PHE A 54 6.85 4.13 -21.42
CA PHE A 54 6.70 4.32 -22.86
C PHE A 54 5.30 3.93 -23.35
N GLN A 55 4.79 2.77 -22.94
CA GLN A 55 3.45 2.31 -23.30
C GLN A 55 2.35 3.28 -22.80
N GLN A 56 2.49 3.79 -21.58
CA GLN A 56 1.56 4.78 -21.03
C GLN A 56 1.55 6.08 -21.86
N LYS A 57 2.73 6.56 -22.26
CA LYS A 57 2.85 7.75 -23.12
C LYS A 57 2.18 7.53 -24.49
N GLN A 58 2.37 6.36 -25.10
CA GLN A 58 1.72 5.98 -26.35
C GLN A 58 0.19 5.96 -26.22
N PHE A 59 -0.32 5.41 -25.11
CA PHE A 59 -1.76 5.37 -24.84
C PHE A 59 -2.35 6.79 -24.70
N GLN A 60 -1.71 7.66 -23.92
CA GLN A 60 -2.14 9.06 -23.79
C GLN A 60 -2.14 9.78 -25.14
N GLN A 61 -1.13 9.55 -25.98
CA GLN A 61 -1.06 10.17 -27.30
C GLN A 61 -2.22 9.71 -28.21
N LYS A 62 -2.58 8.42 -28.18
CA LYS A 62 -3.77 7.91 -28.89
C LYS A 62 -5.07 8.55 -28.40
N GLN A 63 -5.22 8.73 -27.09
CA GLN A 63 -6.40 9.38 -26.51
C GLN A 63 -6.53 10.85 -26.96
N ILE A 64 -5.42 11.59 -26.98
CA ILE A 64 -5.39 12.98 -27.46
C ILE A 64 -5.77 13.03 -28.94
N GLN A 65 -5.21 12.14 -29.76
CA GLN A 65 -5.49 12.09 -31.19
C GLN A 65 -6.95 11.73 -31.48
N GLN A 66 -7.54 10.81 -30.71
CA GLN A 66 -8.96 10.46 -30.81
C GLN A 66 -9.87 11.65 -30.44
N LYS A 67 -9.53 12.39 -29.36
CA LYS A 67 -10.26 13.61 -28.98
C LYS A 67 -10.21 14.68 -30.07
N GLN A 68 -9.04 14.88 -30.69
CA GLN A 68 -8.89 15.83 -31.80
C GLN A 68 -9.68 15.39 -33.05
N LEU A 69 -9.79 14.09 -33.32
CA LEU A 69 -10.56 13.56 -34.45
C LEU A 69 -12.07 13.76 -34.25
N VAL A 70 -12.58 13.57 -33.02
CA VAL A 70 -13.99 13.78 -32.67
C VAL A 70 -14.37 15.26 -32.74
N GLN A 71 -13.47 16.16 -32.34
CA GLN A 71 -13.73 17.60 -32.35
C GLN A 71 -13.77 18.21 -33.78
N GLN A 72 -13.14 17.55 -34.76
CA GLN A 72 -13.18 17.98 -36.17
C GLN A 72 -14.40 17.45 -36.95
N GLN A 73 -15.20 16.52 -36.39
CA GLN A 73 -16.30 15.86 -37.12
C GLN A 73 -17.72 16.30 -36.74
N GLN A 74 -17.93 17.41 -36.03
CA GLN A 74 -19.29 17.93 -35.78
C GLN A 74 -19.64 19.15 -36.64
N PRO A 75 -20.72 19.04 -37.44
CA PRO A 75 -21.78 20.03 -37.39
C PRO A 75 -23.13 19.37 -37.07
N GLN A 76 -23.76 19.85 -35.99
CA GLN A 76 -25.20 19.85 -35.67
C GLN A 76 -25.94 18.51 -35.45
N GLN A 77 -26.56 18.40 -34.25
CA GLN A 77 -27.93 17.95 -33.93
C GLN A 77 -28.00 17.09 -32.64
N PRO A 78 -28.46 17.64 -31.49
CA PRO A 78 -28.42 16.92 -30.19
C PRO A 78 -29.57 15.93 -29.91
N GLN A 79 -30.56 15.74 -30.78
CA GLN A 79 -31.79 15.03 -30.37
C GLN A 79 -31.91 13.56 -30.79
N LEU A 80 -31.17 13.10 -31.80
CA LEU A 80 -31.27 11.70 -32.25
C LEU A 80 -30.39 10.72 -31.46
N GLN A 81 -29.50 11.22 -30.59
CA GLN A 81 -28.54 10.38 -29.86
C GLN A 81 -29.08 9.82 -28.54
N LEU A 82 -30.12 10.43 -27.94
CA LEU A 82 -30.70 9.91 -26.69
C LEU A 82 -31.46 8.58 -26.89
N GLN A 83 -31.93 8.29 -28.10
CA GLN A 83 -32.81 7.13 -28.33
C GLN A 83 -32.05 5.84 -28.67
N LEU A 84 -30.80 5.92 -29.10
CA LEU A 84 -29.96 4.75 -29.41
C LEU A 84 -29.09 4.27 -28.24
N GLN A 85 -29.06 5.02 -27.12
CA GLN A 85 -28.21 4.70 -25.96
C GLN A 85 -28.86 3.72 -24.96
N LEU A 86 -30.14 3.36 -25.16
CA LEU A 86 -30.87 2.44 -24.26
C LEU A 86 -30.74 0.95 -24.62
N GLN A 87 -29.93 0.57 -25.61
CA GLN A 87 -29.96 -0.79 -26.16
C GLN A 87 -28.60 -1.48 -26.37
N GLN A 88 -27.51 -1.01 -25.76
CA GLN A 88 -26.26 -1.75 -25.78
C GLN A 88 -25.93 -2.38 -24.41
N PRO A 89 -25.65 -3.70 -24.34
CA PRO A 89 -25.09 -4.30 -23.14
C PRO A 89 -23.66 -3.74 -22.95
N GLN A 90 -23.42 -3.14 -21.78
CA GLN A 90 -22.10 -2.63 -21.41
C GLN A 90 -21.13 -3.80 -21.19
N PRO A 91 -19.93 -3.82 -21.81
CA PRO A 91 -18.89 -4.78 -21.47
C PRO A 91 -18.35 -4.49 -20.05
N PRO A 92 -17.87 -5.51 -19.31
CA PRO A 92 -17.42 -5.36 -17.93
C PRO A 92 -16.27 -4.35 -17.81
N GLN A 93 -16.55 -3.21 -17.18
CA GLN A 93 -15.59 -2.16 -16.91
C GLN A 93 -14.69 -2.56 -15.73
N GLN A 94 -13.51 -3.14 -15.97
CA GLN A 94 -12.60 -3.49 -14.86
C GLN A 94 -11.14 -3.00 -14.91
N PRO A 95 -10.57 -2.43 -15.99
CA PRO A 95 -9.22 -1.82 -15.88
C PRO A 95 -9.17 -0.28 -15.75
N GLN A 96 -10.24 0.45 -16.10
CA GLN A 96 -10.17 1.92 -16.18
C GLN A 96 -10.44 2.65 -14.86
N LEU A 97 -11.28 2.12 -13.96
CA LEU A 97 -11.51 2.74 -12.65
C LEU A 97 -10.22 2.83 -11.81
N GLN A 98 -9.32 1.87 -11.93
CA GLN A 98 -8.14 1.79 -11.07
C GLN A 98 -7.08 2.87 -11.38
N GLN A 99 -7.01 3.35 -12.63
CA GLN A 99 -6.11 4.45 -13.01
C GLN A 99 -6.66 5.83 -12.60
N GLN A 100 -7.99 6.00 -12.56
CA GLN A 100 -8.60 7.27 -12.16
C GLN A 100 -8.64 7.44 -10.63
N GLN A 101 -8.72 6.33 -9.88
CA GLN A 101 -8.72 6.35 -8.41
C GLN A 101 -7.36 6.72 -7.78
N GLN A 102 -6.24 6.50 -8.48
CA GLN A 102 -4.91 6.90 -7.97
C GLN A 102 -4.72 8.41 -7.84
N GLN A 103 -5.56 9.25 -8.46
CA GLN A 103 -5.43 10.71 -8.41
C GLN A 103 -6.03 11.38 -7.15
N GLN A 104 -6.68 10.63 -6.26
CA GLN A 104 -7.33 11.19 -5.07
C GLN A 104 -6.66 10.80 -3.75
N GLN A 105 -5.46 10.21 -3.77
CA GLN A 105 -4.72 9.97 -2.53
C GLN A 105 -4.30 11.31 -1.92
N PRO A 106 -4.51 11.55 -0.60
CA PRO A 106 -4.02 12.72 0.07
C PRO A 106 -2.50 12.78 -0.11
N GLU A 107 -1.99 13.97 -0.45
CA GLU A 107 -0.55 14.20 -0.48
C GLU A 107 0.04 13.82 0.89
N PRO A 108 1.10 12.98 0.93
CA PRO A 108 1.69 12.60 2.19
C PRO A 108 2.26 13.83 2.90
N LYS A 109 2.18 13.85 4.24
CA LYS A 109 2.74 14.92 5.07
C LYS A 109 4.22 15.15 4.71
N ARG A 110 4.53 16.28 4.08
CA ARG A 110 5.90 16.65 3.71
C ARG A 110 6.59 17.35 4.88
N LEU A 111 7.28 16.59 5.71
CA LEU A 111 8.14 17.15 6.75
C LEU A 111 9.45 17.69 6.17
N THR A 112 9.85 18.88 6.61
CA THR A 112 11.19 19.45 6.42
C THR A 112 12.24 18.61 7.14
N GLN A 113 13.51 18.77 6.76
CA GLN A 113 14.62 18.07 7.41
C GLN A 113 14.73 18.42 8.90
N GLU A 114 14.44 19.67 9.27
CA GLU A 114 14.51 20.15 10.64
C GLU A 114 13.39 19.55 11.51
N GLU A 115 12.16 19.50 10.98
CA GLU A 115 11.05 18.84 11.68
C GLU A 115 11.34 17.36 11.90
N ARG A 116 11.88 16.66 10.89
CA ARG A 116 12.28 15.25 11.02
C ARG A 116 13.30 15.05 12.15
N ARG A 117 14.33 15.91 12.21
CA ARG A 117 15.34 15.87 13.28
C ARG A 117 14.73 16.10 14.66
N LYS A 118 13.87 17.10 14.80
CA LYS A 118 13.19 17.39 16.09
C LYS A 118 12.31 16.24 16.54
N ILE A 119 11.61 15.58 15.61
CA ILE A 119 10.80 14.40 15.90
C ILE A 119 11.70 13.26 16.38
N GLU A 120 12.80 12.98 15.67
CA GLU A 120 13.75 11.93 16.02
C GLU A 120 14.40 12.18 17.40
N GLU A 121 14.79 13.43 17.68
CA GLU A 121 15.36 13.81 18.97
C GLU A 121 14.33 13.69 20.11
N ARG A 122 13.09 14.16 19.89
CA ARG A 122 12.00 14.04 20.85
C ARG A 122 11.67 12.58 21.16
N LEU A 123 11.67 11.72 20.15
CA LEU A 123 11.30 10.31 20.27
C LEU A 123 12.50 9.40 20.58
N LYS A 124 13.70 9.96 20.76
CA LYS A 124 14.94 9.20 20.96
C LYS A 124 14.87 8.21 22.13
N TYR A 125 14.18 8.61 23.20
CA TYR A 125 14.04 7.80 24.42
C TYR A 125 12.60 7.35 24.67
N ALA A 126 11.70 7.55 23.71
CA ALA A 126 10.32 7.12 23.83
C ALA A 126 10.20 5.60 23.70
N THR A 127 9.29 5.03 24.49
CA THR A 127 8.91 3.62 24.42
C THR A 127 8.25 3.28 23.07
N TYR A 128 8.06 1.99 22.81
CA TYR A 128 7.38 1.53 21.59
C TYR A 128 5.97 2.12 21.47
N GLU A 129 5.19 2.08 22.55
CA GLU A 129 3.81 2.60 22.55
C GLU A 129 3.76 4.12 22.44
N GLU A 130 4.60 4.87 23.15
CA GLU A 130 4.64 6.33 23.02
C GLU A 130 4.98 6.78 21.58
N ARG A 131 5.89 6.07 20.90
CA ARG A 131 6.20 6.34 19.48
C ARG A 131 4.99 6.01 18.61
N ARG A 132 4.38 4.85 18.81
CA ARG A 132 3.19 4.41 18.06
C ARG A 132 2.06 5.42 18.19
N GLU A 133 1.71 5.83 19.40
CA GLU A 133 0.69 6.84 19.68
C GLU A 133 1.01 8.19 19.05
N TYR A 134 2.27 8.64 19.12
CA TYR A 134 2.69 9.88 18.46
C TYR A 134 2.43 9.83 16.96
N TYR A 135 2.85 8.77 16.28
CA TYR A 135 2.67 8.66 14.83
C TYR A 135 1.20 8.51 14.44
N ILE A 136 0.40 7.75 15.20
CA ILE A 136 -1.04 7.67 14.95
C ILE A 136 -1.67 9.05 15.07
N ARG A 137 -1.42 9.78 16.16
CA ARG A 137 -1.98 11.12 16.39
C ARG A 137 -1.59 12.13 15.30
N GLU A 138 -0.34 12.08 14.82
CA GLU A 138 0.19 13.06 13.87
C GLU A 138 -0.11 12.75 12.40
N TYR A 139 -0.46 11.49 12.09
CA TYR A 139 -0.62 11.00 10.72
C TYR A 139 -1.98 10.38 10.41
N ALA A 140 -2.87 10.19 11.40
CA ALA A 140 -4.20 9.60 11.17
C ALA A 140 -5.00 10.33 10.08
N ASP A 141 -4.91 11.66 10.02
CA ASP A 141 -5.58 12.48 9.00
C ASP A 141 -5.10 12.22 7.56
N PHE A 142 -3.93 11.59 7.40
CA PHE A 142 -3.35 11.23 6.10
C PHE A 142 -3.65 9.77 5.71
N ILE A 143 -4.45 9.05 6.49
CA ILE A 143 -4.95 7.73 6.11
C ILE A 143 -5.89 7.87 4.92
N TYR A 144 -5.59 7.15 3.84
CA TYR A 144 -6.40 7.15 2.64
C TYR A 144 -7.44 6.03 2.66
N TYR A 145 -8.66 6.36 2.28
CA TYR A 145 -9.76 5.41 2.14
C TYR A 145 -10.18 5.36 0.68
N SER A 146 -10.11 4.19 0.06
CA SER A 146 -10.55 4.04 -1.34
C SER A 146 -12.06 4.22 -1.48
N PRO A 147 -12.55 4.50 -2.69
CA PRO A 147 -13.95 4.26 -3.02
C PRO A 147 -14.34 2.80 -2.73
N ARG A 148 -15.64 2.60 -2.46
CA ARG A 148 -16.20 1.27 -2.22
C ARG A 148 -16.45 0.58 -3.56
N TYR A 149 -16.16 -0.72 -3.62
CA TYR A 149 -16.44 -1.57 -4.77
C TYR A 149 -17.20 -2.82 -4.30
N TYR A 150 -17.92 -3.46 -5.21
CA TYR A 150 -18.93 -4.45 -4.85
C TYR A 150 -18.84 -5.67 -5.74
N ASP A 151 -19.21 -6.82 -5.19
CA ASP A 151 -19.68 -7.96 -5.96
C ASP A 151 -21.16 -8.24 -5.62
N ASP A 152 -21.61 -9.46 -5.88
CA ASP A 152 -22.99 -9.87 -5.62
C ASP A 152 -23.31 -9.99 -4.12
N ILE A 153 -22.31 -10.23 -3.27
CA ILE A 153 -22.50 -10.64 -1.86
C ILE A 153 -21.89 -9.61 -0.89
N SER A 154 -20.80 -8.96 -1.28
CA SER A 154 -19.94 -8.16 -0.40
C SER A 154 -19.65 -6.77 -0.97
N GLU A 155 -19.40 -5.84 -0.05
CA GLU A 155 -18.80 -4.55 -0.28
C GLU A 155 -17.34 -4.58 0.18
N TYR A 156 -16.46 -3.92 -0.58
CA TYR A 156 -15.01 -3.92 -0.40
C TYR A 156 -14.44 -2.50 -0.43
N ARG A 157 -13.30 -2.33 0.22
CA ARG A 157 -12.49 -1.10 0.21
C ARG A 157 -11.06 -1.45 0.61
N HIS A 158 -10.09 -0.68 0.14
CA HIS A 158 -8.76 -0.67 0.72
C HIS A 158 -8.51 0.62 1.50
N VAL A 159 -7.74 0.51 2.57
CA VAL A 159 -7.24 1.62 3.37
C VAL A 159 -5.73 1.64 3.25
N THR A 160 -5.16 2.78 2.89
CA THR A 160 -3.71 2.95 2.78
C THR A 160 -3.23 3.79 3.95
N LEU A 161 -2.43 3.16 4.82
CA LEU A 161 -1.80 3.82 5.96
C LEU A 161 -0.55 4.59 5.54
N PRO A 162 -0.27 5.75 6.17
CA PRO A 162 1.05 6.36 6.14
C PRO A 162 2.11 5.37 6.61
N LYS A 163 3.30 5.42 6.00
CA LYS A 163 4.41 4.48 6.31
C LYS A 163 4.81 4.56 7.78
N GLU A 164 4.72 5.76 8.35
CA GLU A 164 5.00 6.07 9.74
C GLU A 164 4.07 5.34 10.72
N ILE A 165 2.82 5.06 10.33
CA ILE A 165 1.89 4.23 11.12
C ILE A 165 2.09 2.75 10.77
N ALA A 166 2.23 2.43 9.48
CA ALA A 166 2.30 1.06 8.98
C ALA A 166 3.48 0.23 9.55
N GLN A 167 4.58 0.89 9.94
CA GLN A 167 5.72 0.23 10.58
C GLN A 167 5.40 -0.46 11.91
N PHE A 168 4.29 -0.08 12.56
CA PHE A 168 3.84 -0.66 13.84
C PHE A 168 2.89 -1.85 13.67
N LEU A 169 2.51 -2.19 12.44
CA LEU A 169 1.59 -3.30 12.18
C LEU A 169 2.25 -4.65 12.53
N PRO A 170 1.51 -5.59 13.14
CA PRO A 170 1.99 -6.95 13.36
C PRO A 170 2.19 -7.65 12.01
N PRO A 171 3.35 -8.28 11.77
CA PRO A 171 3.62 -8.96 10.50
C PRO A 171 2.71 -10.19 10.36
N ASN A 172 2.20 -10.41 9.13
CA ASN A 172 1.42 -11.60 8.76
C ASN A 172 0.19 -11.88 9.65
N LYS A 173 -0.41 -10.83 10.22
CA LYS A 173 -1.60 -10.94 11.08
C LYS A 173 -2.77 -10.13 10.51
N LEU A 174 -3.96 -10.76 10.47
CA LEU A 174 -5.22 -10.05 10.27
C LEU A 174 -5.62 -9.34 11.56
N LEU A 175 -6.20 -8.15 11.43
CA LEU A 175 -6.50 -7.26 12.54
C LEU A 175 -7.99 -7.37 12.90
N SER A 176 -8.31 -7.49 14.18
CA SER A 176 -9.67 -7.31 14.67
C SER A 176 -10.13 -5.86 14.53
N GLU A 177 -11.44 -5.62 14.73
CA GLU A 177 -12.02 -4.27 14.71
C GLU A 177 -11.31 -3.30 15.66
N ASP A 178 -11.12 -3.71 16.91
CA ASP A 178 -10.42 -2.89 17.90
C ASP A 178 -8.95 -2.64 17.51
N GLU A 179 -8.29 -3.65 16.94
CA GLU A 179 -6.89 -3.52 16.53
C GLU A 179 -6.73 -2.52 15.39
N TRP A 180 -7.50 -2.61 14.30
CA TRP A 180 -7.35 -1.65 13.20
C TRP A 180 -7.80 -0.24 13.59
N ARG A 181 -8.83 -0.11 14.45
CA ARG A 181 -9.22 1.20 15.02
C ARG A 181 -8.11 1.81 15.85
N SER A 182 -7.37 0.99 16.60
CA SER A 182 -6.24 1.47 17.40
C SER A 182 -5.09 2.04 16.59
N TYR A 183 -5.03 1.80 15.27
CA TYR A 183 -4.07 2.44 14.35
C TYR A 183 -4.60 3.72 13.70
N GLY A 184 -5.77 4.21 14.11
CA GLY A 184 -6.39 5.44 13.60
C GLY A 184 -7.28 5.23 12.38
N VAL A 185 -7.53 3.98 11.96
CA VAL A 185 -8.49 3.70 10.88
C VAL A 185 -9.91 3.94 11.41
N ILE A 186 -10.66 4.80 10.73
CA ILE A 186 -12.04 5.19 11.08
C ILE A 186 -12.94 4.91 9.88
N GLN A 187 -13.90 4.02 10.07
CA GLN A 187 -14.94 3.71 9.10
C GLN A 187 -16.20 3.21 9.83
N SER A 188 -17.30 3.04 9.10
CA SER A 188 -18.54 2.50 9.65
C SER A 188 -18.37 1.10 10.24
N GLN A 189 -19.33 0.62 11.01
CA GLN A 189 -19.29 -0.75 11.53
C GLN A 189 -19.39 -1.80 10.41
N GLY A 190 -18.92 -3.02 10.71
CA GLY A 190 -19.12 -4.22 9.90
C GLY A 190 -17.97 -4.57 8.96
N TRP A 191 -16.94 -3.74 8.87
CA TRP A 191 -15.75 -4.00 8.05
C TRP A 191 -14.81 -5.01 8.71
N GLU A 192 -14.47 -6.06 7.95
CA GLU A 192 -13.53 -7.11 8.33
C GLU A 192 -12.23 -6.95 7.51
N HIS A 193 -11.08 -6.91 8.20
CA HIS A 193 -9.78 -7.01 7.54
C HIS A 193 -9.54 -8.46 7.12
N TYR A 194 -9.68 -8.76 5.82
CA TYR A 194 -9.84 -10.14 5.36
C TYR A 194 -8.61 -10.72 4.66
N LEU A 195 -7.68 -9.88 4.20
CA LEU A 195 -6.52 -10.34 3.44
C LEU A 195 -5.32 -9.40 3.62
N ILE A 196 -4.14 -10.01 3.82
CA ILE A 196 -2.86 -9.30 3.96
C ILE A 196 -2.25 -9.15 2.58
N HIS A 197 -1.97 -7.91 2.19
CA HIS A 197 -1.29 -7.61 0.95
C HIS A 197 0.24 -7.56 1.15
N SER A 198 0.90 -8.72 1.04
CA SER A 198 2.34 -8.85 1.35
C SER A 198 3.28 -7.88 0.63
N PRO A 199 3.10 -7.52 -0.66
CA PRO A 199 3.97 -6.55 -1.33
C PRO A 199 3.93 -5.14 -0.71
N GLU A 200 2.76 -4.71 -0.24
CA GLU A 200 2.53 -3.37 0.31
C GLU A 200 1.74 -3.48 1.62
N PRO A 201 2.40 -3.79 2.75
CA PRO A 201 1.73 -4.07 4.04
C PRO A 201 0.99 -2.86 4.64
N HIS A 202 1.27 -1.67 4.13
CA HIS A 202 0.57 -0.44 4.47
C HIS A 202 -0.82 -0.34 3.80
N ILE A 203 -1.18 -1.27 2.93
CA ILE A 203 -2.51 -1.40 2.33
C ILE A 203 -3.30 -2.48 3.07
N LEU A 204 -4.33 -2.06 3.79
CA LEU A 204 -5.26 -2.93 4.49
C LEU A 204 -6.50 -3.17 3.62
N LEU A 205 -6.88 -4.44 3.45
CA LEU A 205 -8.02 -4.83 2.61
C LEU A 205 -9.24 -5.19 3.47
N PHE A 206 -10.34 -4.47 3.27
CA PHE A 206 -11.57 -4.64 4.04
C PHE A 206 -12.71 -5.18 3.17
N LYS A 207 -13.56 -6.02 3.78
CA LYS A 207 -14.84 -6.47 3.21
C LYS A 207 -15.95 -6.37 4.25
N ARG A 208 -17.21 -6.25 3.81
CA ARG A 208 -18.41 -6.41 4.65
C ARG A 208 -19.60 -6.89 3.83
N GLU A 209 -20.66 -7.37 4.48
CA GLU A 209 -21.92 -7.71 3.79
C GLU A 209 -22.48 -6.49 3.04
N LYS A 210 -22.93 -6.67 1.80
CA LYS A 210 -23.44 -5.57 0.95
C LYS A 210 -24.58 -4.80 1.59
N ASP A 211 -25.51 -5.51 2.24
CA ASP A 211 -26.68 -4.95 2.91
C ASP A 211 -26.48 -4.79 4.43
N TYR A 212 -25.23 -4.77 4.90
CA TYR A 212 -24.93 -4.72 6.35
C TYR A 212 -25.67 -3.59 7.05
N GLN A 213 -25.66 -2.39 6.46
CA GLN A 213 -26.28 -1.20 7.05
C GLN A 213 -27.82 -1.29 7.10
N LEU A 214 -28.42 -2.07 6.20
CA LEU A 214 -29.86 -2.32 6.16
C LEU A 214 -30.27 -3.37 7.22
N LYS A 215 -29.44 -4.40 7.38
CA LYS A 215 -29.66 -5.51 8.32
C LYS A 215 -29.39 -5.12 9.78
N TYR A 216 -28.41 -4.24 10.00
CA TYR A 216 -28.00 -3.75 11.31
C TYR A 216 -28.04 -2.22 11.33
N PRO A 217 -29.24 -1.62 11.39
CA PRO A 217 -29.37 -0.17 11.50
C PRO A 217 -28.74 0.30 12.81
N VAL A 218 -27.94 1.36 12.75
CA VAL A 218 -27.42 2.01 13.96
C VAL A 218 -28.61 2.61 14.72
N PRO A 219 -28.82 2.27 16.01
CA PRO A 219 -29.88 2.90 16.80
C PRO A 219 -29.68 4.41 16.79
N ASN A 220 -30.73 5.16 16.44
CA ASN A 220 -30.67 6.61 16.41
C ASN A 220 -30.43 7.12 17.84
N GLN A 221 -29.26 7.68 18.12
CA GLN A 221 -28.87 8.14 19.47
C GLN A 221 -29.67 9.36 19.97
N ASN A 222 -30.65 9.84 19.18
CA ASN A 222 -31.51 10.98 19.50
C ASN A 222 -32.93 10.61 19.97
N GLN A 223 -33.22 9.34 20.29
CA GLN A 223 -34.47 8.99 20.96
C GLN A 223 -34.24 8.92 22.46
N ASN A 224 -34.44 10.06 23.12
CA ASN A 224 -34.56 10.14 24.57
C ASN A 224 -35.84 9.36 24.95
N PRO A 225 -35.79 8.23 25.68
CA PRO A 225 -36.98 7.43 25.99
C PRO A 225 -37.94 8.09 27.00
N ASN A 226 -37.67 9.34 27.42
CA ASN A 226 -38.35 10.02 28.52
C ASN A 226 -39.12 11.30 28.12
N GLU A 227 -39.28 11.61 26.84
CA GLU A 227 -40.20 12.70 26.45
C GLU A 227 -41.65 12.18 26.40
N ASN A 228 -42.33 12.33 27.54
CA ASN A 228 -43.76 12.12 27.68
C ASN A 228 -44.51 13.13 26.77
N PRO A 229 -45.31 12.72 25.77
CA PRO A 229 -45.90 13.65 24.79
C PRO A 229 -47.04 14.52 25.33
N ASN A 230 -47.27 14.58 26.64
CA ASN A 230 -48.53 15.05 27.21
C ASN A 230 -48.41 16.13 28.31
N GLU A 231 -47.46 17.05 28.18
CA GLU A 231 -47.53 18.32 28.91
C GLU A 231 -47.80 19.47 27.93
N ASN A 232 -49.08 19.82 27.84
CA ASN A 232 -49.58 20.97 27.12
C ASN A 232 -49.30 22.23 27.98
N PRO A 233 -48.60 23.27 27.49
CA PRO A 233 -48.41 24.50 28.24
C PRO A 233 -49.72 25.30 28.28
N GLN A 234 -50.20 25.62 29.48
CA GLN A 234 -51.21 26.66 29.73
C GLN A 234 -50.54 28.02 29.90
#